data_AF-A0A5C5RT07-F1
#
_entry.id   AF-A0A5C5RT07-F1
#
_cell.length_a   1.000
_cell.length_b   1.000
_cell.length_c   1.000
_cell.angle_alpha   90.00
_cell.angle_beta   90.00
_cell.angle_gamma   90.00
#
_symmetry.space_group_name_H-M   'P 1'
#
loop_
_entity.id
_entity.type
_entity.pdbx_description
1 polymer ?
#
loop_
_entity_poly.entity_id
_entity_poly.type
_entity_poly.pdbx_seq_one_letter_code
_entity_poly.pdbx_strand_id
1 'polypeptide(L)'
;MTNGHRVDKRSDGTEFRHYGDELDEIVARDVKFLHFEQMGESQFWMSIELANGEQWAINFGAENEKAKGYSFAELEYIHGELAP
;
A
#
# COMPACT_ATOMS: atom_id res chain seq x y z
N MET A 1 -11.62 2.06 -23.94
CA MET A 1 -11.10 2.19 -22.56
C MET A 1 -12.14 2.96 -21.78
N THR A 2 -12.81 2.31 -20.84
CA THR A 2 -13.89 2.91 -20.06
C THR A 2 -13.29 3.80 -18.97
N ASN A 3 -13.48 5.11 -19.07
CA ASN A 3 -13.20 6.10 -18.02
C ASN A 3 -14.19 5.93 -16.85
N GLY A 4 -14.22 4.74 -16.24
CA GLY A 4 -15.14 4.39 -15.16
C GLY A 4 -14.40 4.25 -13.84
N HIS A 5 -15.01 4.75 -12.77
CA HIS A 5 -14.64 4.35 -11.41
C HIS A 5 -15.17 2.94 -11.16
N ARG A 6 -14.28 2.00 -10.80
CA ARG A 6 -14.64 0.65 -10.33
C ARG A 6 -14.29 0.55 -8.86
N VAL A 7 -15.14 -0.09 -8.07
CA VAL A 7 -14.87 -0.37 -6.65
C VAL A 7 -15.05 -1.86 -6.41
N ASP A 8 -13.94 -2.55 -6.12
CA ASP A 8 -13.93 -3.96 -5.77
C ASP A 8 -13.96 -4.08 -4.24
N LYS A 9 -15.05 -4.63 -3.71
CA LYS A 9 -15.26 -4.77 -2.25
C LYS A 9 -15.00 -6.20 -1.80
N ARG A 10 -14.18 -6.37 -0.79
CA ARG A 10 -13.98 -7.65 -0.10
C ARG A 10 -15.03 -7.85 1.00
N SER A 11 -15.19 -9.09 1.44
CA SER A 11 -16.14 -9.46 2.49
C SER A 11 -15.83 -8.83 3.86
N ASP A 12 -14.58 -8.42 4.08
CA ASP A 12 -14.12 -7.69 5.27
C ASP A 12 -14.36 -6.17 5.20
N GLY A 13 -15.00 -5.69 4.13
CA GLY A 13 -15.30 -4.27 3.94
C GLY A 13 -14.16 -3.44 3.36
N THR A 14 -13.01 -4.05 3.07
CA THR A 14 -11.93 -3.42 2.30
C THR A 14 -12.42 -3.08 0.89
N GLU A 15 -12.08 -1.88 0.41
CA GLU A 15 -12.41 -1.43 -0.94
C GLU A 15 -11.13 -1.12 -1.73
N PHE A 16 -11.00 -1.72 -2.92
CA PHE A 16 -10.01 -1.35 -3.93
C PHE A 16 -10.72 -0.48 -4.97
N ARG A 17 -10.31 0.78 -5.09
CA ARG A 17 -10.95 1.75 -5.98
C ARG A 17 -10.01 2.02 -7.13
N HIS A 18 -10.54 1.84 -8.33
CA HIS A 18 -9.80 1.97 -9.58
C HIS A 18 -10.32 3.15 -10.39
N TYR A 19 -9.40 3.83 -11.08
CA TYR A 19 -9.71 4.81 -12.12
C TYR A 19 -9.20 4.30 -13.45
N GLY A 20 -10.12 3.90 -14.34
CA GLY A 20 -9.73 3.15 -15.53
C GLY A 20 -9.16 1.78 -15.16
N ASP A 21 -7.94 1.50 -15.61
CA ASP A 21 -7.24 0.24 -15.35
C ASP A 21 -6.22 0.33 -14.19
N GLU A 22 -6.07 1.51 -13.58
CA GLU A 22 -5.12 1.76 -12.49
C GLU A 22 -5.79 1.65 -11.12
N LEU A 23 -5.08 1.08 -10.13
CA LEU A 23 -5.49 1.14 -8.72
C LEU A 23 -5.19 2.54 -8.20
N ASP A 24 -6.21 3.23 -7.70
CA ASP A 24 -6.17 4.63 -7.28
C ASP A 24 -6.18 4.75 -5.75
N GLU A 25 -7.10 4.05 -5.09
CA GLU A 25 -7.23 4.08 -3.63
C GLU A 25 -7.42 2.67 -3.04
N ILE A 26 -6.83 2.44 -1.86
CA ILE A 26 -7.17 1.31 -1.01
C ILE A 26 -7.82 1.86 0.27
N VAL A 27 -9.05 1.44 0.55
CA VAL A 27 -9.76 1.79 1.78
C VAL A 27 -9.85 0.54 2.66
N ALA A 28 -8.88 0.38 3.54
CA ALA A 28 -8.89 -0.65 4.56
C ALA A 28 -9.88 -0.31 5.68
N ARG A 29 -10.76 -1.26 6.03
CA ARG A 29 -11.63 -1.18 7.21
C ARG A 29 -11.16 -2.18 8.26
N ASP A 30 -11.51 -1.92 9.51
CA ASP A 30 -11.10 -2.74 10.65
C ASP A 30 -9.57 -2.95 10.74
N VAL A 31 -8.82 -1.86 10.50
CA VAL A 31 -7.37 -1.84 10.68
C VAL A 31 -7.06 -2.09 12.15
N LYS A 32 -6.37 -3.20 12.43
CA LYS A 32 -5.91 -3.55 13.78
C LYS A 32 -4.69 -2.75 14.16
N PHE A 33 -3.75 -2.58 13.21
CA PHE A 33 -2.50 -1.88 13.45
C PHE A 33 -1.96 -1.23 12.18
N LEU A 34 -1.37 -0.05 12.33
CA LEU A 34 -0.54 0.63 11.32
C LEU A 34 0.83 0.86 11.95
N HIS A 35 1.88 0.30 11.35
CA HIS A 35 3.25 0.59 11.72
C HIS A 35 3.87 1.51 10.69
N PHE A 36 4.59 2.52 11.17
CA PHE A 36 5.47 3.34 10.36
C PHE A 36 6.86 3.37 11.00
N GLU A 37 7.88 3.04 10.22
CA GLU A 37 9.26 2.99 10.68
C GLU A 37 10.17 3.79 9.74
N GLN A 38 11.02 4.63 10.31
CA GLN A 38 12.07 5.30 9.57
C GLN A 38 13.30 4.39 9.51
N MET A 39 13.67 3.97 8.30
CA MET A 39 14.78 3.05 8.04
C MET A 39 16.08 3.80 7.72
N GLY A 40 15.98 5.04 7.23
CA GLY A 40 17.11 5.92 6.91
C GLY A 40 16.69 7.39 6.80
N GLU A 41 17.59 8.29 6.41
CA GLU A 41 17.28 9.73 6.31
C GLU A 41 16.08 10.02 5.39
N SER A 42 15.95 9.29 4.28
CA SER A 42 14.81 9.39 3.36
C SER A 42 14.20 8.04 2.96
N GLN A 43 14.32 7.02 3.80
CA GLN A 43 13.80 5.67 3.56
C GLN A 43 12.88 5.27 4.71
N PHE A 44 11.71 4.73 4.35
CA PHE A 44 10.63 4.42 5.28
C PHE A 44 10.05 3.06 4.96
N TRP A 45 9.54 2.44 6.00
CA TRP A 45 8.75 1.23 5.91
C TRP A 45 7.39 1.47 6.55
N MET A 46 6.33 0.96 5.94
CA MET A 46 4.98 1.00 6.49
C MET A 46 4.35 -0.37 6.38
N SER A 47 3.63 -0.79 7.43
CA SER A 47 2.75 -1.95 7.36
C SER A 47 1.37 -1.69 7.94
N ILE A 48 0.38 -2.39 7.40
CA ILE A 48 -1.01 -2.40 7.83
C ILE A 48 -1.36 -3.84 8.18
N GLU A 49 -1.84 -4.07 9.40
CA GLU A 49 -2.50 -5.33 9.79
C GLU A 49 -4.00 -5.10 9.92
N LEU A 50 -4.78 -5.89 9.19
CA LEU A 50 -6.24 -5.90 9.28
C LEU A 50 -6.71 -6.83 10.40
N ALA A 51 -7.93 -6.62 10.90
CA ALA A 51 -8.50 -7.46 11.97
C ALA A 51 -8.64 -8.94 11.59
N ASN A 52 -8.69 -9.26 10.29
CA ASN A 52 -8.71 -10.63 9.77
C ASN A 52 -7.31 -11.30 9.77
N GLY A 53 -6.25 -10.57 10.15
CA GLY A 53 -4.86 -11.05 10.18
C GLY A 53 -4.08 -10.85 8.88
N GLU A 54 -4.70 -10.31 7.83
CA GLU A 54 -4.01 -9.93 6.60
C GLU A 54 -3.04 -8.77 6.86
N GLN A 55 -1.84 -8.85 6.25
CA GLN A 55 -0.79 -7.86 6.41
C GLN A 55 -0.30 -7.37 5.05
N TRP A 56 -0.22 -6.05 4.90
CA TRP A 56 0.40 -5.40 3.74
C TRP A 56 1.56 -4.56 4.23
N ALA A 57 2.67 -4.57 3.50
CA ALA A 57 3.81 -3.71 3.79
C ALA A 57 4.43 -3.16 2.52
N ILE A 58 4.94 -1.94 2.64
CA ILE A 58 5.67 -1.24 1.60
C ILE A 58 6.94 -0.63 2.16
N ASN A 59 8.01 -0.72 1.38
CA ASN A 59 9.17 0.15 1.52
C ASN A 59 9.00 1.32 0.56
N PHE A 60 9.20 2.54 1.03
CA PHE A 60 9.11 3.72 0.17
C PHE A 60 10.04 4.82 0.67
N GLY A 61 10.37 5.74 -0.22
CA GLY A 61 11.32 6.80 0.11
C GLY A 61 11.87 7.48 -1.12
N ALA A 62 12.95 8.21 -0.95
CA ALA A 62 13.69 8.81 -2.05
C ALA A 62 14.78 7.86 -2.55
N GLU A 63 14.82 7.61 -3.86
CA GLU A 63 16.01 6.99 -4.49
C GLU A 63 17.20 7.97 -4.45
N ASN A 64 16.90 9.27 -4.56
CA ASN A 64 17.88 10.35 -4.43
C ASN A 64 17.27 11.52 -3.66
N GLU A 65 17.71 11.71 -2.42
CA GLU A 65 17.19 12.72 -1.48
C GLU A 65 17.33 14.16 -2.00
N LYS A 66 18.29 14.39 -2.92
CA LYS A 66 18.57 15.71 -3.49
C LYS A 66 17.73 16.03 -4.74
N ALA A 67 17.02 15.03 -5.28
CA ALA A 67 16.20 15.17 -6.48
C ALA A 67 14.71 15.06 -6.12
N LYS A 68 13.98 16.19 -6.16
CA LYS A 68 12.54 16.20 -5.90
C LYS A 68 11.80 15.32 -6.92
N GLY A 69 10.91 14.46 -6.42
CA GLY A 69 10.08 13.57 -7.25
C GLY A 69 10.76 12.27 -7.67
N TYR A 70 11.98 11.99 -7.20
CA TYR A 70 12.69 10.75 -7.46
C TYR A 70 12.51 9.78 -6.27
N SER A 71 11.30 9.22 -6.18
CA SER A 71 10.85 8.35 -5.10
C SER A 71 10.58 6.93 -5.58
N PHE A 72 10.78 5.95 -4.71
CA PHE A 72 10.39 4.56 -4.94
C PHE A 72 9.29 4.14 -3.97
N ALA A 73 8.52 3.14 -4.38
CA ALA A 73 7.62 2.37 -3.52
C ALA A 73 7.68 0.91 -3.99
N GLU A 74 8.08 0.02 -3.10
CA GLU A 74 8.28 -1.40 -3.38
C GLU A 74 7.44 -2.23 -2.41
N LEU A 75 6.68 -3.18 -2.95
CA LEU A 75 5.95 -4.17 -2.17
C LEU A 75 6.94 -5.11 -1.47
N GLU A 76 6.71 -5.39 -0.20
CA GLU A 76 7.49 -6.37 0.53
C GLU A 76 6.78 -7.72 0.59
N TYR A 77 7.55 -8.79 0.43
CA TYR A 77 7.07 -10.16 0.59
C TYR A 77 7.07 -10.54 2.06
N ILE A 78 5.90 -10.56 2.69
CA ILE A 78 5.74 -11.03 4.06
C ILE A 78 5.52 -12.55 4.03
N HIS A 79 6.44 -13.32 4.63
CA HIS A 79 6.42 -14.80 4.67
C HIS A 79 6.58 -15.53 3.32
N GLY A 80 7.18 -14.90 2.31
CA GLY A 80 7.50 -15.55 1.02
C GLY A 80 6.35 -15.59 0.03
N GLU A 81 5.22 -14.97 0.35
CA GLU A 81 4.13 -14.71 -0.59
C GLU A 81 4.03 -13.21 -0.87
N LEU A 82 3.60 -12.84 -2.09
CA LEU A 82 3.31 -11.44 -2.41
C LEU A 82 2.19 -10.96 -1.49
N ALA A 83 2.43 -9.88 -0.75
CA ALA A 83 1.31 -9.13 -0.19
C ALA A 83 0.39 -8.69 -1.36
N PRO A 84 -0.92 -8.98 -1.29
CA PRO A 84 -1.82 -8.86 -2.43
C PRO A 84 -2.05 -7.43 -2.91
#